data_AF-A0A9C8WEJ1-F1
#
_entry.id   AF-A0A9C8WEJ1-F1
#
_cell.length_a   1.000
_cell.length_b   1.000
_cell.length_c   1.000
_cell.angle_alpha   90.00
_cell.angle_beta   90.00
_cell.angle_gamma   90.00
#
_symmetry.space_group_name_H-M   'P 1'
#
loop_
_entity.id
_entity.type
_entity.pdbx_description
1 polymer ?
#
loop_
_entity_poly.entity_id
_entity_poly.type
_entity_poly.pdbx_seq_one_letter_code
_entity_poly.pdbx_strand_id
1 'polypeptide(L)'
;MHLIPGKPFVIDHSNAQRTQLMDIKTLDWSDELLNLFQISKQQLPACKPVKFNYGRLLDTDIEIKAVCGDQNAVFSGSANHRSDTAVVNLGSGAFIMCPQSKLKSNRQLLTTIIKSDDKSA
;
A
#
# COMPACT_ATOMS: atom_id res chain seq x y z
N MET A 1 14.01 -3.72 0.95
CA MET A 1 13.62 -5.09 0.51
C MET A 1 14.85 -5.97 0.42
N HIS A 2 15.11 -6.83 1.42
CA HIS A 2 16.42 -7.51 1.57
C HIS A 2 16.63 -8.73 0.67
N LEU A 3 15.55 -9.28 0.10
CA LEU A 3 15.58 -10.48 -0.73
C LEU A 3 15.76 -10.18 -2.23
N ILE A 4 16.12 -8.95 -2.60
CA ILE A 4 16.41 -8.55 -3.98
C ILE A 4 17.86 -8.09 -4.05
N PRO A 5 18.63 -8.46 -5.10
CA PRO A 5 19.96 -7.92 -5.35
C PRO A 5 19.99 -6.39 -5.31
N GLY A 6 21.04 -5.81 -4.71
CA GLY A 6 21.12 -4.36 -4.49
C GLY A 6 20.22 -3.81 -3.38
N LYS A 7 19.38 -4.66 -2.75
CA LYS A 7 18.55 -4.35 -1.57
C LYS A 7 17.82 -3.00 -1.69
N PRO A 8 16.97 -2.80 -2.70
CA PRO A 8 16.33 -1.52 -2.94
C PRO A 8 15.58 -1.04 -1.70
N PHE A 9 15.77 0.26 -1.38
CA PHE A 9 15.12 0.93 -0.27
C PHE A 9 13.78 1.51 -0.72
N VAL A 10 12.80 0.62 -0.84
CA VAL A 10 11.46 0.92 -1.37
C VAL A 10 10.37 0.34 -0.45
N ILE A 11 9.20 0.95 -0.51
CA ILE A 11 7.96 0.51 0.16
C ILE A 11 6.82 0.61 -0.84
N ASP A 12 5.86 -0.31 -0.79
CA ASP A 12 4.66 -0.23 -1.63
C ASP A 12 3.61 0.73 -1.04
N HIS A 13 2.77 1.34 -1.88
CA HIS A 13 1.73 2.27 -1.45
C HIS A 13 0.78 1.66 -0.41
N SER A 14 0.57 0.34 -0.42
CA SER A 14 -0.37 -0.28 0.50
C SER A 14 0.15 -0.39 1.94
N ASN A 15 1.48 -0.52 2.11
CA ASN A 15 2.13 -0.43 3.41
C ASN A 15 2.48 1.02 3.78
N ALA A 16 2.89 1.85 2.82
CA ALA A 16 3.22 3.26 3.06
C ALA A 16 2.03 4.06 3.63
N GLN A 17 0.80 3.83 3.14
CA GLN A 17 -0.40 4.49 3.69
C GLN A 17 -0.68 4.16 5.17
N ARG A 18 -0.10 3.10 5.73
CA ARG A 18 -0.33 2.67 7.13
C ARG A 18 0.57 3.39 8.12
N THR A 19 1.55 4.16 7.65
CA THR A 19 2.49 4.90 8.50
C THR A 19 1.95 6.22 9.02
N GLN A 20 0.81 6.68 8.49
CA GLN A 20 0.29 8.05 8.70
C GLN A 20 1.20 9.16 8.16
N LEU A 21 2.16 8.83 7.29
CA LEU A 21 3.08 9.81 6.70
C LEU A 21 2.86 10.03 5.19
N MET A 22 2.12 9.15 4.52
CA MET A 22 1.88 9.22 3.08
C MET A 22 0.61 10.03 2.78
N ASP A 23 0.67 10.91 1.78
CA ASP A 23 -0.53 11.49 1.19
C ASP A 23 -1.11 10.50 0.16
N ILE A 24 -2.31 10.00 0.43
CA ILE A 24 -3.01 9.04 -0.43
C ILE A 24 -3.47 9.63 -1.77
N LYS A 25 -3.41 10.95 -1.96
CA LYS A 25 -3.72 11.62 -3.23
C LYS A 25 -2.50 11.69 -4.14
N THR A 26 -1.32 11.95 -3.60
CA THR A 26 -0.06 12.06 -4.36
C THR A 26 0.71 10.75 -4.41
N LEU A 27 0.35 9.78 -3.56
CA LEU A 27 1.04 8.49 -3.39
C LEU A 27 2.50 8.60 -2.97
N ASP A 28 2.88 9.72 -2.36
CA ASP A 28 4.21 9.95 -1.82
C ASP A 28 4.14 10.47 -0.37
N TRP A 29 5.28 10.58 0.29
CA TRP A 29 5.38 11.15 1.62
C TRP A 29 4.87 12.59 1.66
N SER A 30 4.00 12.88 2.63
CA SER A 30 3.42 14.20 2.87
C SER A 30 4.39 15.08 3.63
N ASP A 31 4.88 16.15 3.00
CA ASP A 31 5.79 17.10 3.66
C ASP A 31 5.16 17.72 4.92
N GLU A 32 3.84 17.93 4.94
CA GLU A 32 3.11 18.42 6.12
C GLU A 32 3.23 17.44 7.30
N LEU A 33 2.97 16.15 7.06
CA LEU A 33 3.03 15.12 8.11
C LEU A 33 4.47 14.85 8.53
N LEU A 34 5.42 14.84 7.59
CA LEU A 34 6.84 14.71 7.89
C LEU A 34 7.33 15.85 8.78
N ASN A 35 6.94 17.10 8.49
CA ASN A 35 7.27 18.25 9.32
C ASN A 35 6.62 18.16 10.71
N LEU A 36 5.36 17.73 10.78
CA LEU A 36 4.63 17.55 12.05
C LEU A 36 5.33 16.56 12.99
N PHE A 37 5.82 15.43 12.45
CA PHE A 37 6.51 14.40 13.21
C PHE A 37 8.04 14.60 13.27
N GLN A 38 8.57 15.67 12.67
CA GLN A 38 10.01 15.97 12.61
C GLN A 38 10.84 14.84 11.96
N ILE A 39 10.32 14.26 10.88
CA ILE A 39 10.96 13.16 10.14
C ILE A 39 11.55 13.69 8.84
N SER A 40 12.81 13.36 8.54
CA SER A 40 13.42 13.69 7.26
C SER A 40 12.98 12.74 6.15
N LYS A 41 12.49 13.27 5.02
CA LYS A 41 12.08 12.48 3.85
C LYS A 41 13.20 11.57 3.32
N GLN A 42 14.46 12.00 3.43
CA GLN A 42 15.62 11.24 2.94
C GLN A 42 15.86 9.93 3.70
N GLN A 43 15.31 9.80 4.90
CA GLN A 43 15.41 8.59 5.72
C GLN A 43 14.32 7.56 5.39
N LEU A 44 13.34 7.93 4.55
CA LEU A 44 12.22 7.07 4.21
C LEU A 44 12.45 6.35 2.87
N PRO A 45 11.94 5.11 2.74
CA PRO A 45 12.03 4.38 1.49
C PRO A 45 11.20 5.07 0.40
N ALA A 46 11.59 4.91 -0.87
CA ALA A 46 10.80 5.43 -1.98
C ALA A 46 9.47 4.68 -2.08
N CYS A 47 8.36 5.43 -2.14
CA CYS A 47 7.03 4.89 -2.39
C CYS A 47 6.94 4.33 -3.82
N LYS A 48 6.41 3.12 -3.95
CA LYS A 48 6.20 2.42 -5.22
C LYS A 48 4.79 1.84 -5.34
N PRO A 49 4.26 1.69 -6.56
CA PRO A 49 2.96 1.05 -6.76
C PRO A 49 2.92 -0.38 -6.25
N VAL A 50 1.75 -0.83 -5.79
CA VAL A 50 1.52 -2.22 -5.36
C VAL A 50 1.90 -3.20 -6.47
N LYS A 51 1.56 -2.88 -7.72
CA LYS A 51 2.03 -3.59 -8.91
C LYS A 51 3.17 -2.81 -9.54
N PHE A 52 4.38 -3.29 -9.33
CA PHE A 52 5.61 -2.69 -9.82
C PHE A 52 6.65 -3.78 -10.04
N ASN A 53 7.60 -3.57 -10.94
CA ASN A 53 8.72 -4.50 -11.08
C ASN A 53 9.76 -4.22 -9.98
N TYR A 54 9.62 -4.89 -8.83
CA TYR A 54 10.54 -4.69 -7.69
C TYR A 54 11.93 -5.29 -7.93
N GLY A 55 12.05 -6.21 -8.90
CA GLY A 55 13.28 -6.91 -9.23
C GLY A 55 13.10 -8.43 -9.16
N ARG A 56 14.21 -9.17 -9.07
CA ARG A 56 14.21 -10.62 -8.93
C ARG A 56 14.56 -11.04 -7.50
N LEU A 57 13.95 -12.14 -7.06
CA LEU A 57 14.28 -12.76 -5.78
C LEU A 57 15.73 -13.30 -5.83
N LEU A 58 16.50 -13.04 -4.78
CA LEU A 58 17.91 -13.43 -4.65
C LEU A 58 18.11 -14.91 -5.00
N ASP A 59 19.16 -15.19 -5.78
CA ASP A 59 19.56 -16.52 -6.23
C ASP A 59 18.48 -17.28 -7.04
N THR A 60 17.52 -16.56 -7.64
CA THR A 60 16.48 -17.13 -8.52
C THR A 60 16.18 -16.21 -9.71
N ASP A 61 15.46 -16.74 -10.69
CA ASP A 61 14.89 -15.94 -11.79
C ASP A 61 13.44 -15.48 -11.53
N ILE A 62 12.93 -15.66 -10.32
CA ILE A 62 11.55 -15.32 -9.97
C ILE A 62 11.43 -13.80 -9.84
N GLU A 63 10.61 -13.19 -10.69
CA GLU A 63 10.33 -11.76 -10.64
C GLU A 63 9.31 -11.42 -9.55
N ILE A 64 9.59 -10.36 -8.79
CA ILE A 64 8.65 -9.81 -7.80
C ILE A 64 7.89 -8.65 -8.46
N LYS A 65 6.67 -8.94 -8.91
CA LYS A 65 5.80 -8.00 -9.63
C LYS A 65 4.77 -7.28 -8.76
N ALA A 66 4.64 -7.70 -7.50
CA ALA A 66 3.74 -7.05 -6.57
C ALA A 66 4.20 -7.22 -5.12
N VAL A 67 3.99 -6.18 -4.33
CA VAL A 67 4.14 -6.18 -2.87
C VAL A 67 2.92 -5.48 -2.29
N CYS A 68 2.30 -6.08 -1.28
CA CYS A 68 1.19 -5.45 -0.57
C CYS A 68 1.08 -5.90 0.89
N GLY A 69 0.38 -5.12 1.71
CA GLY A 69 -0.02 -5.49 3.05
C GLY A 69 -1.03 -6.63 3.08
N ASP A 70 -1.14 -7.30 4.21
CA ASP A 70 -1.98 -8.48 4.46
C ASP A 70 -3.47 -8.27 4.11
N GLN A 71 -4.08 -7.20 4.64
CA GLN A 71 -5.49 -6.90 4.38
C GLN A 71 -5.71 -6.55 2.90
N ASN A 72 -4.76 -5.84 2.29
CA ASN A 72 -4.78 -5.50 0.87
C ASN A 72 -4.67 -6.76 -0.01
N ALA A 73 -3.89 -7.75 0.42
CA ALA A 73 -3.79 -9.06 -0.25
C ALA A 73 -5.09 -9.85 -0.16
N VAL A 74 -5.70 -9.95 1.03
CA VAL A 74 -6.99 -10.63 1.25
C VAL A 74 -8.07 -10.01 0.37
N PHE A 75 -8.17 -8.68 0.37
CA PHE A 75 -9.14 -7.99 -0.47
C PHE A 75 -8.88 -8.24 -1.96
N SER A 76 -7.62 -8.17 -2.40
CA SER A 76 -7.24 -8.36 -3.81
C SER A 76 -7.53 -9.78 -4.31
N GLY A 77 -7.41 -10.80 -3.45
CA GLY A 77 -7.77 -12.19 -3.76
C GLY A 77 -9.27 -12.51 -3.70
N SER A 78 -10.11 -11.61 -3.18
CA SER A 78 -11.55 -11.83 -3.09
C SER A 78 -12.26 -11.69 -4.45
N ALA A 79 -13.26 -12.54 -4.68
CA ALA A 79 -13.91 -12.69 -5.99
C ALA A 79 -14.86 -11.53 -6.39
N ASN A 80 -15.24 -10.63 -5.46
CA ASN A 80 -16.26 -9.61 -5.70
C ASN A 80 -15.85 -8.23 -5.15
N HIS A 81 -15.38 -7.32 -6.01
CA HIS A 81 -15.10 -5.92 -5.67
C HIS A 81 -16.31 -5.00 -5.95
N ARG A 82 -17.52 -5.45 -5.61
CA ARG A 82 -18.74 -4.64 -5.85
C ARG A 82 -18.91 -3.58 -4.77
N SER A 83 -19.40 -2.40 -5.14
CA SER A 83 -19.57 -1.27 -4.21
C SER A 83 -20.55 -1.53 -3.06
N ASP A 84 -21.37 -2.58 -3.16
CA ASP A 84 -22.35 -3.00 -2.15
C ASP A 84 -21.90 -4.23 -1.33
N THR A 85 -20.65 -4.66 -1.51
CA THR A 85 -20.06 -5.76 -0.73
C THR A 85 -19.02 -5.25 0.26
N ALA A 86 -18.76 -6.03 1.30
CA ALA A 86 -17.63 -5.83 2.19
C ALA A 86 -16.86 -7.15 2.34
N VAL A 87 -15.54 -7.06 2.39
CA VAL A 87 -14.66 -8.17 2.76
C VAL A 87 -14.39 -8.06 4.26
N VAL A 88 -14.67 -9.13 4.98
CA VAL A 88 -14.49 -9.20 6.44
C VAL A 88 -13.48 -10.29 6.76
N ASN A 89 -12.37 -9.92 7.39
CA ASN A 89 -11.37 -10.85 7.89
C ASN A 89 -11.55 -10.99 9.41
N LEU A 90 -11.95 -12.18 9.86
CA LEU A 90 -12.27 -12.48 11.26
C LEU A 90 -11.16 -13.32 11.90
N GLY A 91 -10.57 -12.79 12.97
CA GLY A 91 -9.65 -13.48 13.87
C GLY A 91 -9.99 -13.13 15.31
N SER A 92 -8.97 -12.91 16.16
CA SER A 92 -9.20 -12.34 17.50
C SER A 92 -9.77 -10.92 17.46
N GLY A 93 -9.54 -10.19 16.36
CA GLY A 93 -10.23 -8.96 15.99
C GLY A 93 -10.88 -9.07 14.62
N ALA A 94 -11.37 -7.96 14.07
CA ALA A 94 -11.99 -7.92 12.76
C ALA A 94 -11.47 -6.75 11.92
N PHE A 95 -11.18 -7.02 10.64
CA PHE A 95 -10.94 -6.00 9.63
C PHE A 95 -12.06 -6.03 8.59
N ILE A 96 -12.64 -4.87 8.30
CA ILE A 96 -13.72 -4.71 7.33
C ILE A 96 -13.23 -3.76 6.25
N MET A 97 -13.32 -4.18 5.00
CA MET A 97 -12.97 -3.37 3.84
C MET A 97 -14.12 -3.34 2.83
N CYS A 98 -14.48 -2.15 2.39
CA CYS A 98 -15.53 -1.94 1.41
C CYS A 98 -14.90 -1.37 0.12
N PRO A 99 -15.19 -1.94 -1.07
CA PRO A 99 -14.76 -1.35 -2.33
C PRO A 99 -15.34 0.06 -2.48
N GLN A 100 -14.51 1.01 -2.90
CA GLN A 100 -14.91 2.38 -3.22
C GLN A 100 -14.31 2.77 -4.56
N SER A 101 -15.11 3.39 -5.43
CA SER A 101 -14.67 3.83 -6.75
C SER A 101 -14.03 5.22 -6.76
N LYS A 102 -14.15 5.97 -5.65
CA LYS A 102 -13.62 7.32 -5.49
C LYS A 102 -13.04 7.49 -4.10
N LEU A 103 -12.01 8.34 -4.00
CA LEU A 103 -11.53 8.82 -2.71
C LEU A 103 -12.66 9.59 -2.02
N LYS A 104 -13.21 9.00 -0.95
CA LYS A 104 -14.29 9.60 -0.16
C LYS A 104 -13.84 9.69 1.28
N SER A 105 -13.75 10.91 1.80
CA SER A 105 -13.55 11.12 3.23
C SER A 105 -14.80 10.67 3.98
N ASN A 106 -14.60 9.85 5.01
CA ASN A 106 -15.63 9.48 5.98
C ASN A 106 -15.04 9.67 7.37
N ARG A 107 -15.76 10.36 8.27
CA ARG A 107 -15.27 10.64 9.63
C ARG A 107 -15.10 9.39 10.50
N GLN A 108 -15.73 8.27 10.13
CA GLN A 108 -15.72 7.02 10.90
C GLN A 108 -14.92 5.90 10.23
N LEU A 109 -14.50 6.07 8.97
CA LEU A 109 -13.79 5.05 8.20
C LEU A 109 -12.54 5.63 7.57
N LEU A 110 -11.46 4.85 7.60
CA LEU A 110 -10.23 5.18 6.89
C LEU A 110 -10.34 4.80 5.42
N THR A 111 -9.84 5.67 4.55
CA THR A 111 -9.70 5.36 3.11
C THR A 111 -8.38 4.64 2.89
N THR A 112 -8.40 3.57 2.10
CA THR A 112 -7.22 2.76 1.81
C THR A 112 -7.01 2.54 0.31
N ILE A 113 -5.75 2.57 -0.12
CA ILE A 113 -5.30 2.21 -1.46
C ILE A 113 -5.12 0.69 -1.51
N ILE A 114 -5.98 0.01 -2.28
CA ILE A 114 -5.86 -1.44 -2.52
C ILE A 114 -4.99 -1.72 -3.74
N LYS A 115 -5.22 -1.00 -4.85
CA LYS A 115 -4.54 -1.20 -6.13
C LYS A 115 -3.84 0.09 -6.54
N SER A 116 -2.60 -0.02 -6.97
CA SER A 116 -1.84 1.01 -7.66
C SER A 116 -0.86 0.36 -8.63
N ASP A 117 -0.63 1.00 -9.75
CA ASP A 117 0.28 0.57 -10.82
C ASP A 117 1.09 1.77 -11.35
N ASP A 118 1.91 1.56 -12.39
CA ASP A 118 2.74 2.61 -13.00
C ASP A 118 1.94 3.80 -13.55
N LYS A 119 0.62 3.67 -13.73
CA LYS A 119 -0.27 4.79 -14.15
C LYS A 119 -0.84 5.57 -12.99
N SER A 120 -0.63 5.07 -11.76
CA SER A 120 -1.14 5.66 -10.53
C SER A 120 -0.16 6.66 -9.92
N ALA A 121 1.11 6.66 -10.35
CA ALA A 121 2.20 7.51 -9.86
C ALA A 121 2.36 8.79 -10.67
#